data_AF-A0A9D6DZ43-F1
#
_entry.id   AF-A0A9D6DZ43-F1
#
_cell.length_a   1.000
_cell.length_b   1.000
_cell.length_c   1.000
_cell.angle_alpha   90.00
_cell.angle_beta   90.00
_cell.angle_gamma   90.00
#
_symmetry.space_group_name_H-M   'P 1'
#
loop_
_entity.id
_entity.type
_entity.pdbx_description
1 polymer ?
#
loop_
_entity_poly.entity_id
_entity_poly.type
_entity_poly.pdbx_seq_one_letter_code
_entity_poly.pdbx_strand_id
1 'polypeptide(L)'
;MDSLINPSLFVVSGYPDIMPSQDQPPTSLSGGELKVVVAYLQSLGGKVTVRVTEKDTAQRKTETGMTSSEEKKRIQRGRDLFWNMECPECHRVGSEGGGERSNAPNLERIGAISPPDYIRISITKPAAQYVKGYEPGKVAEDMPKDYEARLSREEVGDLVAYLSGLKGPETAASPLKDYSPWILLFVGGAVLLMERIRWGRPRA
;
A
#
# COMPACT_ATOMS: atom_id res chain seq x y z
N MET A 1 -29.02 11.20 11.89
CA MET A 1 -28.07 10.06 11.91
C MET A 1 -28.73 8.84 11.29
N ASP A 2 -29.99 8.57 11.65
CA ASP A 2 -30.79 7.46 11.11
C ASP A 2 -30.83 7.38 9.59
N SER A 3 -30.88 8.51 8.87
CA SER A 3 -30.85 8.53 7.39
C SER A 3 -29.57 8.00 6.75
N LEU A 4 -28.47 7.86 7.50
CA LEU A 4 -27.22 7.26 7.00
C LEU A 4 -27.11 5.76 7.35
N ILE A 5 -27.83 5.29 8.37
CA ILE A 5 -27.82 3.90 8.83
C ILE A 5 -28.99 3.12 8.19
N ASN A 6 -30.13 3.77 8.00
CA ASN A 6 -31.33 3.20 7.39
C ASN A 6 -31.85 4.12 6.27
N PRO A 7 -31.06 4.38 5.22
CA PRO A 7 -31.40 5.38 4.19
C PRO A 7 -32.73 5.10 3.47
N SER A 8 -33.11 3.83 3.30
CA SER A 8 -34.37 3.42 2.67
C SER A 8 -35.62 3.90 3.42
N LEU A 9 -35.50 4.24 4.71
CA LEU A 9 -36.60 4.84 5.49
C LEU A 9 -36.75 6.34 5.25
N PHE A 10 -35.80 6.99 4.58
CA PHE A 10 -35.71 8.44 4.45
C PHE A 10 -35.49 8.90 3.00
N VAL A 11 -36.06 8.18 2.03
CA VAL A 11 -35.95 8.51 0.60
C VAL A 11 -36.73 9.79 0.29
N VAL A 12 -36.06 10.74 -0.37
CA VAL A 12 -36.67 12.00 -0.80
C VAL A 12 -37.51 11.76 -2.06
N SER A 13 -38.68 12.39 -2.15
CA SER A 13 -39.55 12.30 -3.33
C SER A 13 -38.80 12.67 -4.61
N GLY A 14 -38.93 11.85 -5.65
CA GLY A 14 -38.24 12.02 -6.93
C GLY A 14 -36.83 11.43 -7.01
N TYR A 15 -36.30 10.85 -5.94
CA TYR A 15 -35.02 10.15 -5.92
C TYR A 15 -35.19 8.64 -5.76
N PRO A 16 -34.36 7.81 -6.43
CA PRO A 16 -34.40 6.36 -6.26
C PRO A 16 -33.71 5.93 -4.96
N ASP A 17 -34.14 4.78 -4.40
CA ASP A 17 -33.54 4.17 -3.20
C ASP A 17 -32.23 3.46 -3.54
N ILE A 18 -31.16 4.24 -3.68
CA ILE A 18 -29.83 3.75 -4.10
C ILE A 18 -28.74 3.98 -3.06
N MET A 19 -29.04 4.66 -1.96
CA MET A 19 -28.04 4.96 -0.94
C MET A 19 -27.87 3.72 -0.05
N PRO A 20 -26.68 3.09 0.02
CA PRO A 20 -26.45 1.95 0.91
C PRO A 20 -26.33 2.42 2.36
N SER A 21 -26.44 1.50 3.32
CA SER A 21 -26.10 1.83 4.71
C SER A 21 -24.62 2.20 4.81
N GLN A 22 -24.34 3.29 5.52
CA GLN A 22 -22.98 3.81 5.63
C GLN A 22 -22.18 3.14 6.75
N ASP A 23 -22.82 2.47 7.71
CA ASP A 23 -22.15 1.73 8.79
C ASP A 23 -21.82 0.27 8.42
N GLN A 24 -22.28 -0.20 7.25
CA GLN A 24 -22.00 -1.53 6.70
C GLN A 24 -21.00 -1.45 5.54
N PRO A 25 -20.37 -2.57 5.15
CA PRO A 25 -19.59 -2.63 3.91
C PRO A 25 -20.42 -2.11 2.72
N PRO A 26 -19.82 -1.32 1.81
CA PRO A 26 -18.39 -1.04 1.66
C PRO A 26 -17.86 0.14 2.50
N THR A 27 -18.72 1.05 2.93
CA THR A 27 -18.29 2.30 3.58
C THR A 27 -17.90 2.07 5.03
N SER A 28 -18.59 1.17 5.75
CA SER A 28 -18.36 0.70 7.13
C SER A 28 -18.04 1.78 8.19
N LEU A 29 -18.58 3.00 8.05
CA LEU A 29 -18.36 4.14 8.95
C LEU A 29 -18.65 3.78 10.40
N SER A 30 -17.73 4.14 11.28
CA SER A 30 -17.97 3.98 12.71
C SER A 30 -19.04 4.97 13.18
N GLY A 31 -19.67 4.69 14.32
CA GLY A 31 -20.61 5.64 14.94
C GLY A 31 -19.99 7.02 15.22
N GLY A 32 -18.69 7.07 15.50
CA GLY A 32 -17.95 8.33 15.69
C GLY A 32 -17.77 9.09 14.39
N GLU A 33 -17.33 8.41 13.33
CA GLU A 33 -17.18 8.99 11.99
C GLU A 33 -18.53 9.48 11.43
N LEU A 34 -19.60 8.71 11.63
CA LEU A 34 -20.94 9.11 11.24
C LEU A 34 -21.37 10.41 11.93
N LYS A 35 -21.11 10.56 13.24
CA LYS A 35 -21.38 11.83 13.94
C LYS A 35 -20.59 12.98 13.34
N VAL A 36 -19.31 12.76 13.00
CA VAL A 36 -18.46 13.80 12.38
C VAL A 36 -19.02 14.20 11.02
N VAL A 37 -19.39 13.23 10.16
CA VAL A 37 -19.98 13.50 8.84
C VAL A 37 -21.31 14.24 8.98
N VAL A 38 -22.19 13.81 9.90
CA VAL A 38 -23.47 14.48 10.15
C VAL A 38 -23.25 15.92 10.65
N ALA A 39 -22.31 16.13 11.58
CA ALA A 39 -21.98 17.46 12.08
C ALA A 39 -21.52 18.38 10.95
N TYR A 40 -20.64 17.86 10.08
CA TYR A 40 -20.14 18.59 8.92
C TYR A 40 -21.25 18.95 7.93
N LEU A 41 -22.07 17.97 7.51
CA LEU A 41 -23.19 18.20 6.60
C LEU A 41 -24.19 19.22 7.16
N GLN A 42 -24.49 19.15 8.47
CA GLN A 42 -25.33 20.15 9.12
C GLN A 42 -24.69 21.54 9.12
N SER A 43 -23.38 21.63 9.26
CA SER A 43 -22.68 22.92 9.26
C SER A 43 -22.69 23.65 7.91
N LEU A 44 -22.93 22.94 6.79
CA LEU A 44 -22.95 23.54 5.44
C LEU A 44 -24.15 24.46 5.17
N GLY A 45 -25.17 24.46 6.04
CA GLY A 45 -26.33 25.33 5.85
C GLY A 45 -27.43 25.21 6.91
N GLY A 46 -27.20 24.48 8.01
CA GLY A 46 -28.17 24.23 9.05
C GLY A 46 -27.60 24.37 10.46
N LYS A 47 -28.43 24.06 11.46
CA LYS A 47 -28.01 24.00 12.85
C LYS A 47 -27.40 22.64 13.14
N VAL A 48 -26.16 22.62 13.64
CA VAL A 48 -25.52 21.39 14.11
C VAL A 48 -26.23 20.90 15.37
N THR A 49 -26.81 19.70 15.31
CA THR A 49 -27.56 19.08 16.43
C THR A 49 -26.85 17.89 17.05
N VAL A 50 -25.83 17.34 16.40
CA VAL A 50 -25.00 16.27 16.93
C VAL A 50 -23.81 16.82 17.72
N ARG A 51 -23.42 16.15 18.80
CA ARG A 51 -22.19 16.45 19.54
C ARG A 51 -21.09 15.47 19.14
N VAL A 52 -19.97 16.04 18.67
CA VAL A 52 -18.73 15.30 18.39
C VAL A 52 -17.81 15.45 19.60
N THR A 53 -17.35 14.33 20.14
CA THR A 53 -16.41 14.27 21.26
C THR A 53 -15.02 13.86 20.78
N GLU A 54 -14.00 14.00 21.64
CA GLU A 54 -12.67 13.49 21.33
C GLU A 54 -12.69 11.99 21.00
N LYS A 55 -13.50 11.20 21.71
CA LYS A 55 -13.68 9.76 21.45
C LYS A 55 -14.21 9.48 20.04
N ASP A 56 -15.10 10.34 19.53
CA ASP A 56 -15.66 10.19 18.16
C ASP A 56 -14.60 10.48 17.08
N THR A 57 -13.56 11.27 17.41
CA THR A 57 -12.44 11.60 16.50
C THR A 57 -11.17 10.79 16.75
N ALA A 58 -11.10 10.08 17.89
CA ALA A 58 -9.92 9.34 18.32
C ALA A 58 -9.55 8.20 17.38
N GLN A 59 -10.54 7.61 16.70
CA GLN A 59 -10.31 6.53 15.74
C GLN A 59 -9.54 6.95 14.49
N ARG A 60 -9.45 8.25 14.18
CA ARG A 60 -8.68 8.77 13.04
C ARG A 60 -7.29 9.30 13.45
N LYS A 61 -7.06 9.56 14.74
CA LYS A 61 -5.74 9.94 15.26
C LYS A 61 -4.69 8.84 15.11
N THR A 62 -5.11 7.60 14.87
CA THR A 62 -4.24 6.46 14.58
C THR A 62 -3.47 6.58 13.25
N GLU A 63 -3.86 7.46 12.32
CA GLU A 63 -3.11 7.65 11.06
C GLU A 63 -2.00 8.70 11.15
N THR A 64 -1.97 9.53 12.20
CA THR A 64 -0.97 10.62 12.33
C THR A 64 -0.23 10.63 13.68
N GLY A 65 -0.49 9.64 14.54
CA GLY A 65 0.11 9.55 15.87
C GLY A 65 0.05 8.15 16.47
N MET A 66 0.17 7.11 15.64
CA MET A 66 0.32 5.74 16.13
C MET A 66 1.66 5.60 16.87
N THR A 67 1.65 4.98 18.06
CA THR A 67 2.92 4.57 18.66
C THR A 67 3.57 3.51 17.78
N SER A 68 4.90 3.46 17.75
CA SER A 68 5.63 2.47 16.95
C SER A 68 5.28 1.01 17.31
N SER A 69 4.73 0.77 18.51
CA SER A 69 4.24 -0.55 18.91
C SER A 69 2.91 -0.91 18.26
N GLU A 70 1.96 0.03 18.21
CA GLU A 70 0.66 -0.22 17.60
C GLU A 70 0.76 -0.29 16.07
N GLU A 71 1.66 0.48 15.46
CA GLU A 71 1.98 0.36 14.04
C GLU A 71 2.56 -1.03 13.70
N LYS A 72 3.52 -1.51 14.50
CA LYS A 72 4.07 -2.87 14.32
C LYS A 72 3.00 -3.96 14.45
N LYS A 73 2.09 -3.84 15.43
CA LYS A 73 0.96 -4.77 15.58
C LYS A 73 0.03 -4.72 14.38
N ARG A 74 -0.27 -3.53 13.87
CA ARG A 74 -1.08 -3.32 12.66
C ARG A 74 -0.48 -4.02 11.45
N ILE A 75 0.82 -3.81 11.22
CA ILE A 75 1.58 -4.48 10.16
C ILE A 75 1.56 -6.01 10.35
N GLN A 76 1.71 -6.49 11.58
CA GLN A 76 1.68 -7.93 11.86
C GLN A 76 0.31 -8.54 11.57
N ARG A 77 -0.80 -7.91 11.99
CA ARG A 77 -2.15 -8.38 11.67
C ARG A 77 -2.38 -8.41 10.15
N GLY A 78 -1.91 -7.39 9.44
CA GLY A 78 -1.97 -7.36 7.97
C GLY A 78 -1.19 -8.49 7.32
N ARG A 79 0.00 -8.79 7.85
CA ARG A 79 0.79 -9.95 7.41
C ARG A 79 0.04 -11.25 7.65
N ASP A 80 -0.51 -11.44 8.86
CA ASP A 80 -1.22 -12.66 9.22
C ASP A 80 -2.47 -12.86 8.34
N LEU A 81 -3.24 -11.79 8.09
CA LEU A 81 -4.36 -11.80 7.15
C LEU A 81 -3.91 -12.21 5.74
N PHE A 82 -2.82 -11.62 5.23
CA PHE A 82 -2.29 -11.97 3.91
C PHE A 82 -1.95 -13.45 3.83
N TRP A 83 -1.31 -14.04 4.85
CA TRP A 83 -0.85 -15.43 4.81
C TRP A 83 -1.92 -16.47 5.17
N ASN A 84 -2.94 -16.10 5.93
CA ASN A 84 -4.01 -17.02 6.37
C ASN A 84 -5.23 -17.01 5.44
N MET A 85 -5.35 -16.01 4.57
CA MET A 85 -6.35 -15.96 3.50
C MET A 85 -5.79 -16.61 2.22
N GLU A 86 -6.53 -16.49 1.12
CA GLU A 86 -6.15 -17.07 -0.17
C GLU A 86 -5.18 -16.17 -0.98
N CYS A 87 -4.77 -15.01 -0.46
CA CYS A 87 -3.84 -14.11 -1.14
C CYS A 87 -2.55 -14.78 -1.63
N PRO A 88 -1.89 -15.69 -0.86
CA PRO A 88 -0.64 -16.32 -1.27
C PRO A 88 -0.83 -17.41 -2.33
N GLU A 89 -2.07 -17.83 -2.61
CA GLU A 89 -2.35 -18.81 -3.67
C GLU A 89 -1.97 -18.25 -5.04
N CYS A 90 -2.18 -16.94 -5.25
CA CYS A 90 -1.90 -16.25 -6.51
C CYS A 90 -0.73 -15.27 -6.41
N HIS A 91 -0.59 -14.55 -5.29
CA HIS A 91 0.48 -13.59 -5.08
C HIS A 91 1.66 -14.19 -4.31
N ARG A 92 2.84 -13.71 -4.65
CA ARG A 92 4.07 -13.95 -3.89
C ARG A 92 4.59 -12.67 -3.26
N VAL A 93 5.34 -12.82 -2.18
CA VAL A 93 6.17 -11.78 -1.57
C VAL A 93 7.60 -12.29 -1.57
N GLY A 94 8.40 -11.78 -2.50
CA GLY A 94 9.74 -12.29 -2.75
C GLY A 94 9.66 -13.68 -3.35
N SER A 95 10.30 -14.64 -2.68
CA SER A 95 10.27 -16.06 -3.05
C SER A 95 9.17 -16.86 -2.34
N GLU A 96 8.41 -16.26 -1.43
CA GLU A 96 7.37 -16.95 -0.66
C GLU A 96 5.98 -16.71 -1.24
N GLY A 97 5.11 -17.71 -1.14
CA GLY A 97 3.78 -17.69 -1.76
C GLY A 97 3.85 -17.95 -3.26
N GLY A 98 2.80 -17.56 -3.98
CA GLY A 98 2.65 -17.90 -5.37
C GLY A 98 2.53 -19.41 -5.55
N GLY A 99 1.40 -19.97 -5.10
CA GLY A 99 1.07 -21.38 -5.30
C GLY A 99 0.90 -21.76 -6.78
N GLU A 100 0.32 -22.94 -7.02
CA GLU A 100 0.06 -23.47 -8.38
C GLU A 100 -0.79 -22.52 -9.25
N ARG A 101 -1.57 -21.63 -8.61
CA ARG A 101 -2.39 -20.59 -9.23
C ARG A 101 -1.66 -19.27 -9.45
N SER A 102 -0.32 -19.23 -9.39
CA SER A 102 0.50 -18.03 -9.58
C SER A 102 0.28 -17.33 -10.92
N ASN A 103 -0.71 -16.45 -10.96
CA ASN A 103 -1.07 -15.64 -12.11
C ASN A 103 -1.12 -14.14 -11.76
N ALA A 104 -0.62 -13.77 -10.58
CA ALA A 104 -0.66 -12.42 -10.05
C ALA A 104 0.76 -11.81 -9.91
N PRO A 105 0.89 -10.46 -9.82
CA PRO A 105 2.19 -9.82 -9.67
C PRO A 105 2.84 -10.11 -8.32
N ASN A 106 4.18 -10.12 -8.31
CA ASN A 106 4.95 -10.17 -7.07
C ASN A 106 4.76 -8.85 -6.29
N LEU A 107 4.36 -8.95 -5.03
CA LEU A 107 4.05 -7.81 -4.16
C LEU A 107 5.24 -7.34 -3.31
N GLU A 108 6.40 -7.98 -3.41
CA GLU A 108 7.62 -7.66 -2.63
C GLU A 108 7.98 -6.17 -2.60
N ARG A 109 7.70 -5.45 -3.69
CA ARG A 109 8.04 -4.03 -3.86
C ARG A 109 6.83 -3.12 -3.95
N ILE A 110 5.61 -3.61 -3.68
CA ILE A 110 4.39 -2.84 -3.91
C ILE A 110 4.38 -1.52 -3.12
N GLY A 111 4.85 -1.53 -1.88
CA GLY A 111 4.96 -0.33 -1.04
C GLY A 111 6.01 0.68 -1.49
N ALA A 112 6.93 0.30 -2.39
CA ALA A 112 7.88 1.22 -3.02
C ALA A 112 7.36 1.86 -4.31
N ILE A 113 6.41 1.21 -4.99
CA ILE A 113 5.94 1.62 -6.34
C ILE A 113 4.49 2.09 -6.38
N SER A 114 3.73 1.88 -5.30
CA SER A 114 2.32 2.21 -5.22
C SER A 114 1.98 2.94 -3.93
N PRO A 115 1.16 4.01 -3.98
CA PRO A 115 0.67 4.66 -2.78
C PRO A 115 -0.34 3.76 -2.04
N PRO A 116 -0.54 3.95 -0.72
CA PRO A 116 -1.46 3.13 0.08
C PRO A 116 -2.89 3.07 -0.48
N ASP A 117 -3.40 4.18 -1.04
CA ASP A 117 -4.74 4.22 -1.63
C ASP A 117 -4.85 3.37 -2.90
N TYR A 118 -3.78 3.28 -3.69
CA TYR A 118 -3.75 2.37 -4.83
C TYR A 118 -3.86 0.92 -4.35
N ILE A 119 -3.09 0.55 -3.32
CA ILE A 119 -3.13 -0.80 -2.74
C ILE A 119 -4.54 -1.10 -2.21
N ARG A 120 -5.16 -0.15 -1.51
CA ARG A 120 -6.53 -0.28 -1.00
C ARG A 120 -7.53 -0.56 -2.12
N ILE A 121 -7.51 0.24 -3.18
CA ILE A 121 -8.43 0.10 -4.31
C ILE A 121 -8.20 -1.24 -5.02
N SER A 122 -6.95 -1.70 -5.15
CA SER A 122 -6.67 -3.02 -5.73
C SER A 122 -7.26 -4.16 -4.91
N ILE A 123 -7.36 -4.03 -3.58
CA ILE A 123 -7.97 -5.06 -2.71
C ILE A 123 -9.50 -5.00 -2.77
N THR A 124 -10.09 -3.81 -2.60
CA THR A 124 -11.55 -3.69 -2.46
C THR A 124 -12.27 -3.64 -3.80
N LYS A 125 -11.60 -3.16 -4.85
CA LYS A 125 -12.15 -2.97 -6.20
C LYS A 125 -11.14 -3.42 -7.26
N PRO A 126 -10.75 -4.71 -7.29
CA PRO A 126 -9.70 -5.20 -8.19
C PRO A 126 -10.00 -5.00 -9.67
N ALA A 127 -11.28 -4.92 -10.05
CA ALA A 127 -11.67 -4.65 -11.44
C ALA A 127 -11.59 -3.16 -11.84
N ALA A 128 -11.32 -2.26 -10.90
CA ALA A 128 -11.24 -0.83 -11.16
C ALA A 128 -9.88 -0.41 -11.76
N GLN A 129 -8.83 -1.19 -11.52
CA GLN A 129 -7.48 -0.88 -12.00
C GLN A 129 -6.64 -2.15 -12.18
N TYR A 130 -5.86 -2.17 -13.25
CA TYR A 130 -4.98 -3.30 -13.59
C TYR A 130 -3.54 -2.81 -13.74
N VAL A 131 -2.59 -3.64 -13.34
CA VAL A 131 -1.18 -3.45 -13.69
C VAL A 131 -0.96 -3.99 -15.10
N LYS A 132 -0.08 -3.34 -15.86
CA LYS A 132 0.29 -3.77 -17.21
C LYS A 132 0.68 -5.25 -17.22
N GLY A 133 0.04 -6.04 -18.10
CA GLY A 133 0.26 -7.49 -18.21
C GLY A 133 -0.69 -8.36 -17.37
N TYR A 134 -1.54 -7.73 -16.56
CA TYR A 134 -2.54 -8.39 -15.71
C TYR A 134 -3.97 -7.93 -16.03
N GLU A 135 -4.19 -7.36 -17.21
CA GLU A 135 -5.51 -6.94 -17.67
C GLU A 135 -6.46 -8.15 -17.88
N PRO A 136 -7.79 -7.96 -17.89
CA PRO A 136 -8.74 -9.04 -18.13
C PRO A 136 -8.41 -9.83 -19.40
N GLY A 137 -8.35 -11.15 -19.27
CA GLY A 137 -7.99 -12.07 -20.35
C GLY A 137 -6.49 -12.18 -20.65
N LYS A 138 -5.61 -11.53 -19.87
CA LYS A 138 -4.15 -11.74 -19.90
C LYS A 138 -3.65 -12.73 -18.87
N VAL A 139 -4.48 -13.04 -17.88
CA VAL A 139 -4.20 -13.99 -16.79
C VAL A 139 -5.30 -15.04 -16.70
N ALA A 140 -4.97 -16.21 -16.15
CA ALA A 140 -5.88 -17.35 -16.09
C ALA A 140 -7.11 -17.09 -15.19
N GLU A 141 -6.94 -16.32 -14.12
CA GLU A 141 -7.99 -16.00 -13.15
C GLU A 141 -7.80 -14.55 -12.68
N ASP A 142 -8.91 -13.83 -12.55
CA ASP A 142 -8.92 -12.47 -12.00
C ASP A 142 -8.85 -12.51 -10.46
N MET A 143 -8.36 -11.43 -9.85
CA MET A 143 -8.46 -11.25 -8.41
C MET A 143 -9.93 -11.24 -7.95
N PRO A 144 -10.30 -11.96 -6.87
CA PRO A 144 -11.67 -12.02 -6.36
C PRO A 144 -12.28 -10.65 -6.07
N LYS A 145 -13.54 -10.45 -6.47
CA LYS A 145 -14.24 -9.15 -6.40
C LYS A 145 -15.06 -8.96 -5.11
N ASP A 146 -15.06 -9.96 -4.24
CA ASP A 146 -15.89 -10.06 -3.04
C ASP A 146 -15.15 -9.68 -1.75
N TYR A 147 -13.87 -9.30 -1.82
CA TYR A 147 -13.09 -8.91 -0.64
C TYR A 147 -13.69 -7.70 0.11
N GLU A 148 -14.37 -6.78 -0.58
CA GLU A 148 -15.06 -5.66 0.07
C GLU A 148 -16.23 -6.12 0.96
N ALA A 149 -16.82 -7.29 0.68
CA ALA A 149 -17.85 -7.90 1.51
C ALA A 149 -17.28 -8.84 2.58
N ARG A 150 -16.11 -9.43 2.35
CA ARG A 150 -15.46 -10.41 3.24
C ARG A 150 -14.55 -9.78 4.29
N LEU A 151 -13.95 -8.62 4.01
CA LEU A 151 -13.00 -7.95 4.88
C LEU A 151 -13.63 -6.70 5.49
N SER A 152 -13.45 -6.54 6.80
CA SER A 152 -13.75 -5.29 7.47
C SER A 152 -12.79 -4.17 7.05
N ARG A 153 -13.19 -2.92 7.25
CA ARG A 153 -12.31 -1.77 6.97
C ARG A 153 -11.00 -1.77 7.76
N GLU A 154 -11.03 -2.30 8.99
CA GLU A 154 -9.83 -2.45 9.80
C GLU A 154 -8.88 -3.48 9.18
N GLU A 155 -9.39 -4.64 8.77
CA GLU A 155 -8.59 -5.69 8.10
C GLU A 155 -8.02 -5.20 6.76
N VAL A 156 -8.79 -4.48 5.95
CA VAL A 156 -8.27 -3.83 4.74
C VAL A 156 -7.19 -2.82 5.10
N GLY A 157 -7.41 -2.04 6.17
CA GLY A 157 -6.42 -1.10 6.68
C GLY A 157 -5.13 -1.77 7.13
N ASP A 158 -5.20 -2.94 7.75
CA ASP A 158 -4.06 -3.72 8.21
C ASP A 158 -3.29 -4.33 7.04
N LEU A 159 -3.99 -4.90 6.05
CA LEU A 159 -3.39 -5.38 4.79
C LEU A 159 -2.65 -4.26 4.06
N VAL A 160 -3.28 -3.08 3.92
CA VAL A 160 -2.64 -1.91 3.29
C VAL A 160 -1.39 -1.49 4.06
N ALA A 161 -1.43 -1.50 5.40
CA ALA A 161 -0.26 -1.16 6.21
C ALA A 161 0.90 -2.15 6.00
N TYR A 162 0.61 -3.46 5.99
CA TYR A 162 1.60 -4.49 5.70
C TYR A 162 2.21 -4.33 4.30
N LEU A 163 1.36 -4.26 3.26
CA LEU A 163 1.80 -4.16 1.87
C LEU A 163 2.55 -2.85 1.59
N SER A 164 2.16 -1.74 2.22
CA SER A 164 2.88 -0.46 2.12
C SER A 164 4.29 -0.54 2.74
N GLY A 165 4.52 -1.47 3.67
CA GLY A 165 5.83 -1.78 4.23
C GLY A 165 6.74 -2.59 3.30
N LEU A 166 6.19 -3.25 2.27
CA LEU A 166 6.96 -4.09 1.34
C LEU A 166 7.67 -3.24 0.28
N LYS A 167 8.92 -2.86 0.58
CA LYS A 167 9.77 -2.01 -0.29
C LYS A 167 10.85 -2.81 -1.04
N GLY A 168 10.86 -4.13 -0.89
CA GLY A 168 11.93 -5.02 -1.33
C GLY A 168 13.19 -4.93 -0.46
N PRO A 169 14.22 -5.72 -0.76
CA PRO A 169 15.50 -5.63 -0.06
C PRO A 169 16.08 -4.22 -0.22
N GLU A 170 16.60 -3.66 0.88
CA GLU A 170 17.20 -2.31 0.92
C GLU A 170 18.36 -2.11 -0.08
N THR A 171 18.87 -3.18 -0.66
CA THR A 171 19.96 -3.19 -1.64
C THR A 171 19.58 -2.71 -3.05
N ALA A 172 18.32 -2.41 -3.32
CA ALA A 172 17.90 -1.79 -4.59
C ALA A 172 18.23 -0.28 -4.67
N ALA A 173 18.83 0.31 -3.63
CA ALA A 173 19.47 1.62 -3.70
C ALA A 173 20.87 1.51 -4.34
N SER A 174 20.91 1.47 -5.68
CA SER A 174 22.11 1.65 -6.55
C SER A 174 23.34 0.76 -6.27
N PRO A 175 23.69 -0.20 -7.14
CA PRO A 175 24.81 -1.13 -6.93
C PRO A 175 26.20 -0.52 -7.13
N LEU A 176 26.38 0.80 -6.95
CA LEU A 176 27.63 1.48 -7.28
C LEU A 176 28.62 1.68 -6.13
N LYS A 177 28.32 1.24 -4.89
CA LYS A 177 29.22 1.48 -3.75
C LYS A 177 30.24 0.37 -3.45
N ASP A 178 30.06 -0.83 -4.00
CA ASP A 178 30.95 -1.97 -3.70
C ASP A 178 31.84 -2.39 -4.88
N TYR A 179 32.28 -1.42 -5.68
CA TYR A 179 33.38 -1.66 -6.61
C TYR A 179 34.71 -1.68 -5.86
N SER A 180 35.14 -2.91 -5.59
CA SER A 180 36.48 -3.33 -5.14
C SER A 180 37.62 -2.58 -5.86
N PRO A 181 38.73 -2.24 -5.17
CA PRO A 181 39.78 -1.33 -5.68
C PRO A 181 40.63 -1.88 -6.85
N TRP A 182 40.29 -3.04 -7.40
CA TRP A 182 41.07 -3.72 -8.45
C TRP A 182 40.72 -3.29 -9.88
N ILE A 183 39.65 -2.51 -10.10
CA ILE A 183 39.23 -2.07 -11.45
C ILE A 183 40.05 -0.88 -11.99
N LEU A 184 40.86 -0.20 -11.18
CA LEU A 184 41.77 0.86 -11.65
C LEU A 184 43.09 0.36 -12.25
N LEU A 185 43.33 -0.95 -12.33
CA LEU A 185 44.57 -1.51 -12.91
C LEU A 185 44.48 -1.89 -14.40
N PHE A 186 43.32 -1.73 -15.07
CA PHE A 186 43.17 -2.14 -16.48
C PHE A 186 42.97 -1.01 -17.50
N VAL A 187 43.05 0.27 -17.11
CA VAL A 187 42.93 1.40 -18.07
C VAL A 187 44.08 2.42 -17.99
N GLY A 188 45.06 2.25 -17.10
CA GLY A 188 46.19 3.18 -16.91
C GLY A 188 47.50 2.78 -17.60
N GLY A 189 47.44 2.11 -18.76
CA GLY A 189 48.59 1.50 -19.42
C GLY A 189 49.03 2.16 -20.73
N ALA A 190 48.86 3.47 -20.89
CA ALA A 190 49.47 4.20 -21.99
C ALA A 190 49.59 5.67 -21.59
N VAL A 191 50.84 6.15 -21.55
CA VAL A 191 51.32 7.55 -21.63
C VAL A 191 52.40 7.79 -20.56
N LEU A 192 53.55 8.26 -21.07
CA LEU A 192 54.75 8.77 -20.39
C LEU A 192 55.74 7.76 -19.77
N LEU A 193 56.82 7.46 -20.50
CA LEU A 193 58.18 7.83 -20.06
C LEU A 193 59.21 7.65 -21.20
N MET A 194 59.11 8.44 -22.27
CA MET A 194 60.28 8.78 -23.09
C MET A 194 60.92 10.01 -22.46
N GLU A 195 61.94 9.82 -21.61
CA GLU A 195 63.04 10.79 -21.39
C GLU A 195 63.96 10.31 -20.26
N ARG A 196 64.96 9.48 -20.58
CA ARG A 196 66.25 9.46 -19.85
C ARG A 196 67.31 8.62 -20.56
N ILE A 197 67.77 9.08 -21.72
CA ILE A 197 69.10 8.72 -22.23
C ILE A 197 69.89 10.02 -22.34
N ARG A 198 70.46 10.46 -21.20
CA ARG A 198 71.52 11.47 -21.21
C ARG A 198 72.41 11.31 -19.97
N TRP A 199 73.57 10.66 -20.18
CA TRP A 199 74.85 10.81 -19.45
C TRP A 199 74.82 10.45 -17.95
N GLY A 200 75.75 9.73 -17.33
CA GLY A 200 77.05 9.18 -17.64
C GLY A 200 77.63 8.80 -16.25
N ARG A 201 78.08 7.56 -16.03
CA ARG A 201 78.69 7.15 -14.75
C ARG A 201 80.19 7.40 -14.78
N PRO A 202 80.81 7.91 -13.71
CA PRO A 202 82.21 7.64 -13.42
C PRO A 202 82.41 6.73 -12.20
N ARG A 203 83.34 5.78 -12.40
CA ARG A 203 84.28 5.10 -11.48
C ARG A 203 83.74 4.13 -10.41
N ALA A 204 84.17 2.86 -10.51
CA ALA A 204 85.42 2.40 -9.89
C ALA A 204 86.17 1.51 -10.89
#